data_AF-A0A852UXW9-F1
#
_entry.id   AF-A0A852UXW9-F1
#
_cell.length_a   1.000
_cell.length_b   1.000
_cell.length_c   1.000
_cell.angle_alpha   90.00
_cell.angle_beta   90.00
_cell.angle_gamma   90.00
#
_symmetry.space_group_name_H-M   'P 1'
#
loop_
_entity.id
_entity.type
_entity.pdbx_description
1 polymer ?
#
loop_
_entity_poly.entity_id
_entity_poly.type
_entity_poly.pdbx_seq_one_letter_code
_entity_poly.pdbx_strand_id
1 'polypeptide(L)'
;MREPGFEVAWSSLDLRARAVAERHRAVSRVRDTLWEAFERDRRTLGADQYGAEMEREMPRIEAAIFGSLQSHLDELDRIVTGLHLNARGYGQAEQASAVGG
;
A
#
# COMPACT_ATOMS: atom_id res chain seq x y z
N MET A 1 -37.12 -8.53 -20.49
CA MET A 1 -35.79 -7.91 -20.70
C MET A 1 -34.97 -8.20 -19.46
N ARG A 2 -33.86 -8.95 -19.57
CA ARG A 2 -32.85 -9.04 -18.50
C ARG A 2 -32.02 -7.76 -18.57
N GLU A 3 -31.85 -7.07 -17.45
CA GLU A 3 -30.91 -5.94 -17.36
C GLU A 3 -29.50 -6.43 -17.69
N PRO A 4 -28.68 -5.64 -18.42
CA PRO A 4 -27.28 -5.98 -18.61
C PRO A 4 -26.62 -6.02 -17.24
N GLY A 5 -26.27 -7.23 -16.80
CA GLY A 5 -25.51 -7.44 -15.57
C GLY A 5 -24.19 -6.67 -15.67
N PHE A 6 -23.82 -5.99 -14.59
CA PHE A 6 -22.55 -5.29 -14.49
C PHE A 6 -21.40 -6.31 -14.47
N GLU A 7 -20.91 -6.71 -15.65
CA GLU A 7 -19.72 -7.58 -15.77
C GLU A 7 -18.46 -6.73 -15.69
N VAL A 8 -17.77 -6.79 -14.55
CA VAL A 8 -16.42 -6.26 -14.43
C VAL A 8 -15.47 -7.30 -15.02
N ALA A 9 -14.94 -7.03 -16.21
CA ALA A 9 -14.00 -7.93 -16.88
C ALA A 9 -12.77 -8.21 -15.99
N TRP A 10 -12.42 -9.49 -15.85
CA TRP A 10 -11.27 -9.97 -15.08
C TRP A 10 -9.96 -9.20 -15.37
N SER A 11 -9.72 -8.88 -16.64
CA SER A 11 -8.54 -8.11 -17.08
C SER A 11 -8.47 -6.70 -16.47
N SER A 12 -9.61 -6.09 -16.17
CA SER A 12 -9.69 -4.78 -15.52
C SER A 12 -9.36 -4.86 -14.03
N LEU A 13 -9.71 -5.97 -13.37
CA LEU A 13 -9.34 -6.23 -11.98
C LEU A 13 -7.84 -6.53 -11.86
N ASP A 14 -7.27 -7.32 -12.77
CA ASP A 14 -5.83 -7.62 -12.80
C ASP A 14 -4.99 -6.36 -13.06
N LEU A 15 -5.39 -5.53 -14.04
CA LEU A 15 -4.72 -4.26 -14.32
C LEU A 15 -4.72 -3.33 -13.10
N ARG A 16 -5.87 -3.24 -12.40
CA ARG A 16 -5.99 -2.45 -11.17
C ARG A 16 -5.15 -3.03 -10.04
N ALA A 17 -5.12 -4.34 -9.86
CA ALA A 17 -4.28 -4.99 -8.84
C ALA A 17 -2.80 -4.67 -9.06
N ARG A 18 -2.31 -4.72 -10.32
CA ARG A 18 -0.94 -4.32 -10.68
C ARG A 18 -0.67 -2.85 -10.37
N ALA A 19 -1.59 -1.95 -10.72
CA ALA A 19 -1.43 -0.52 -10.45
C ALA A 19 -1.34 -0.22 -8.94
N VAL A 20 -2.17 -0.90 -8.12
CA VAL A 20 -2.11 -0.76 -6.65
C VAL A 20 -0.82 -1.36 -6.10
N ALA A 21 -0.35 -2.49 -6.62
CA ALA A 21 0.93 -3.09 -6.22
C ALA A 21 2.13 -2.18 -6.56
N GLU A 22 2.13 -1.51 -7.71
CA GLU A 22 3.17 -0.53 -8.03
C GLU A 22 3.14 0.68 -7.08
N ARG A 23 1.93 1.15 -6.74
CA ARG A 23 1.77 2.21 -5.74
C ARG A 23 2.30 1.79 -4.37
N HIS A 24 2.02 0.55 -3.95
CA HIS A 24 2.56 -0.01 -2.71
C HIS A 24 4.10 0.00 -2.72
N ARG A 25 4.73 -0.46 -3.81
CA ARG A 25 6.20 -0.42 -3.96
C ARG A 25 6.76 1.00 -3.94
N ALA A 26 6.07 1.96 -4.55
CA ALA A 26 6.49 3.36 -4.52
C ALA A 26 6.46 3.94 -3.10
N VAL A 27 5.37 3.73 -2.36
CA VAL A 27 5.23 4.19 -0.96
C VAL A 27 6.26 3.51 -0.06
N SER A 28 6.51 2.20 -0.26
CA SER A 28 7.53 1.46 0.50
C SER A 28 8.92 2.06 0.31
N ARG A 29 9.31 2.38 -0.93
CA ARG A 29 10.60 3.03 -1.23
C ARG A 29 10.73 4.41 -0.58
N VAL A 30 9.65 5.20 -0.58
CA VAL A 30 9.63 6.50 0.10
C VAL A 30 9.83 6.34 1.60
N ARG A 31 9.13 5.38 2.22
CA ARG A 31 9.30 5.06 3.65
C ARG A 31 10.74 4.69 3.98
N ASP A 32 11.34 3.80 3.20
CA ASP A 32 12.69 3.31 3.45
C ASP A 32 13.73 4.43 3.25
N THR A 33 13.56 5.27 2.23
CA THR A 33 14.43 6.43 1.98
C THR A 33 14.33 7.45 3.11
N LEU A 34 13.13 7.71 3.62
CA LEU A 34 12.94 8.59 4.78
C LEU A 34 13.61 8.00 6.02
N TRP A 35 13.42 6.71 6.28
CA TRP A 35 14.05 6.02 7.41
C TRP A 35 15.58 6.18 7.39
N GLU A 36 16.22 5.96 6.23
CA GLU A 36 17.66 6.16 6.06
C GLU A 36 18.10 7.60 6.33
N ALA A 37 17.30 8.59 5.91
CA ALA A 37 17.58 9.99 6.19
C ALA A 37 17.49 10.31 7.69
N PHE A 38 16.44 9.83 8.37
CA PHE A 38 16.29 9.97 9.82
C PHE A 38 17.46 9.34 10.58
N GLU A 39 17.86 8.12 10.23
CA GLU A 39 19.00 7.43 10.83
C GLU A 39 20.33 8.17 10.63
N ARG A 40 20.56 8.69 9.41
CA ARG A 40 21.76 9.47 9.10
C ARG A 40 21.80 10.75 9.92
N ASP A 41 20.71 11.50 9.93
CA ASP A 41 20.67 12.83 10.55
C ASP A 41 20.67 12.71 12.10
N ARG A 42 20.09 11.64 12.66
CA ARG A 42 20.18 11.33 14.09
C ARG A 42 21.63 11.16 14.55
N ARG A 43 22.49 10.57 13.73
CA ARG A 43 23.94 10.44 14.03
C ARG A 43 24.70 11.78 14.01
N THR A 44 24.08 12.84 13.49
CA THR A 44 24.68 14.17 13.37
C THR A 44 24.18 15.17 14.41
N LEU A 45 23.21 14.81 15.25
CA LEU A 45 22.75 15.67 16.33
C LEU A 45 23.89 15.88 17.33
N GLY A 46 24.30 17.15 17.49
CA GLY A 46 25.34 17.55 18.44
C GLY A 46 24.81 17.59 19.88
N ALA A 47 25.71 17.54 20.85
CA ALA A 47 25.38 17.61 22.28
C ALA A 47 24.99 19.02 22.78
N ASP A 48 24.48 19.87 21.90
CA ASP A 48 23.99 21.20 22.27
C ASP A 48 22.51 21.15 22.70
N GLN A 49 22.02 22.27 23.24
CA GLN A 49 20.64 22.38 23.72
C GLN A 49 19.62 22.10 22.61
N TYR A 50 19.95 22.44 21.36
CA TYR A 50 19.09 22.22 20.19
C TYR A 50 19.04 20.74 19.80
N GLY A 51 20.17 20.04 19.80
CA GLY A 51 20.25 18.60 19.57
C GLY A 51 19.51 17.81 20.64
N ALA A 52 19.62 18.18 21.91
CA ALA A 52 18.89 17.53 23.01
C ALA A 52 17.36 17.72 22.93
N GLU A 53 16.91 18.88 22.46
CA GLU A 53 15.49 19.15 22.22
C GLU A 53 14.98 18.38 21.00
N MET A 54 15.78 18.31 19.93
CA MET A 54 15.46 17.52 18.75
C MET A 54 15.39 16.02 19.10
N GLU A 55 16.34 15.47 19.85
CA GLU A 55 16.31 14.07 20.31
C GLU A 55 15.05 13.72 21.10
N ARG A 56 14.50 14.68 21.85
CA ARG A 56 13.24 14.48 22.61
C ARG A 56 12.02 14.42 21.71
N GLU A 57 11.91 15.32 20.73
CA GLU A 57 10.75 15.39 19.85
C GLU A 57 10.79 14.35 18.72
N MET A 58 11.99 13.85 18.38
CA MET A 58 12.17 12.97 17.24
C MET A 58 11.36 11.68 17.27
N PRO A 59 11.30 10.92 18.38
CA PRO A 59 10.47 9.73 18.46
C PRO A 59 8.99 9.99 18.14
N ARG A 60 8.45 11.15 18.54
CA ARG A 60 7.05 11.52 18.28
C ARG A 60 6.81 11.83 16.81
N ILE A 61 7.73 12.56 16.19
CA ILE A 61 7.66 12.91 14.76
C ILE A 61 7.81 11.65 13.90
N GLU A 62 8.78 10.78 14.23
CA GLU A 62 8.98 9.49 13.57
C GLU A 62 7.74 8.61 13.66
N ALA A 63 7.16 8.45 14.87
CA ALA A 63 5.96 7.66 15.06
C ALA A 63 4.78 8.16 14.21
N ALA A 64 4.60 9.48 14.10
CA ALA A 64 3.55 10.06 13.28
C ALA A 64 3.76 9.81 11.78
N ILE A 65 4.98 10.04 11.27
CA ILE A 65 5.32 9.88 9.86
C ILE A 65 5.25 8.41 9.45
N PHE A 66 5.98 7.53 10.16
CA PHE A 66 6.05 6.12 9.82
C PHE A 66 4.75 5.38 10.10
N GLY A 67 3.99 5.78 11.13
CA GLY A 67 2.66 5.25 11.39
C GLY A 67 1.67 5.56 10.27
N SER A 68 1.71 6.78 9.73
CA SER A 68 0.88 7.19 8.58
C SER A 68 1.24 6.42 7.30
N LEU A 69 2.55 6.31 7.00
CA LEU A 69 3.03 5.53 5.85
C LEU A 69 2.63 4.06 5.96
N GLN A 70 2.78 3.45 7.15
CA GLN A 70 2.38 2.07 7.36
C GLN A 70 0.88 1.87 7.19
N SER A 71 0.06 2.78 7.73
CA SER A 71 -1.41 2.70 7.57
C SER A 71 -1.83 2.76 6.10
N HIS A 72 -1.15 3.57 5.28
CA HIS A 72 -1.41 3.63 3.85
C HIS A 72 -0.96 2.36 3.11
N LEU A 73 0.17 1.78 3.49
CA LEU A 73 0.62 0.49 2.94
C LEU A 73 -0.37 -0.63 3.27
N ASP A 74 -0.85 -0.71 4.51
CA ASP A 74 -1.84 -1.69 4.94
C ASP A 74 -3.16 -1.56 4.15
N GLU A 75 -3.58 -0.34 3.84
CA GLU A 75 -4.76 -0.07 3.00
C GLU A 75 -4.54 -0.58 1.57
N LEU A 76 -3.38 -0.29 0.97
CA LEU A 76 -3.04 -0.77 -0.37
C LEU A 76 -3.01 -2.30 -0.42
N ASP A 77 -2.46 -2.97 0.59
CA ASP A 77 -2.43 -4.43 0.68
C ASP A 77 -3.82 -5.06 0.78
N ARG A 78 -4.72 -4.44 1.57
CA ARG A 78 -6.13 -4.87 1.63
C ARG A 78 -6.82 -4.73 0.28
N ILE A 79 -6.58 -3.64 -0.45
CA ILE A 79 -7.15 -3.41 -1.78
C ILE A 79 -6.62 -4.46 -2.77
N VAL A 80 -5.32 -4.71 -2.81
CA VAL A 80 -4.71 -5.74 -3.68
C VAL A 80 -5.30 -7.12 -3.38
N THR A 81 -5.40 -7.48 -2.11
CA THR A 81 -5.99 -8.74 -1.67
C THR A 81 -7.45 -8.87 -2.11
N GLY A 82 -8.25 -7.82 -1.91
CA GLY A 82 -9.65 -7.79 -2.34
C GLY A 82 -9.81 -7.90 -3.85
N LEU A 83 -8.97 -7.22 -4.64
CA LEU A 83 -8.99 -7.31 -6.10
C LEU A 83 -8.62 -8.71 -6.59
N HIS A 84 -7.60 -9.35 -6.01
CA HIS A 84 -7.24 -10.72 -6.38
C HIS A 84 -8.30 -11.75 -6.00
N LEU A 85 -8.94 -11.61 -4.83
CA LEU A 85 -10.03 -12.48 -4.42
C LEU A 85 -11.23 -12.36 -5.37
N ASN A 86 -11.63 -11.14 -5.71
CA ASN A 86 -12.72 -10.90 -6.66
C ASN A 86 -12.37 -11.43 -8.06
N ALA A 87 -11.15 -11.17 -8.56
CA ALA A 87 -10.70 -11.68 -9.85
C ALA A 87 -10.75 -13.22 -9.91
N ARG A 88 -10.34 -13.92 -8.85
CA ARG A 88 -10.47 -15.39 -8.76
C ARG A 88 -11.93 -15.84 -8.78
N GLY A 89 -12.81 -15.14 -8.05
CA GLY A 89 -14.24 -15.45 -8.04
C GLY A 89 -14.89 -15.33 -9.41
N TYR A 90 -14.62 -14.23 -10.14
CA TYR A 90 -15.13 -14.04 -11.49
C TYR A 90 -14.55 -15.06 -12.48
N GLY A 91 -13.24 -15.34 -12.42
CA GLY A 91 -12.62 -16.34 -13.30
C GLY A 91 -13.17 -17.76 -13.12
N GLN A 92 -13.52 -18.14 -11.89
CA GLN A 92 -14.18 -19.42 -11.61
C GLN A 92 -15.63 -19.46 -12.11
N ALA A 93 -16.38 -18.37 -11.97
CA ALA A 93 -17.75 -18.28 -12.47
C ALA A 93 -17.82 -18.29 -14.01
N GLU A 94 -16.89 -17.63 -14.69
CA GLU A 94 -16.76 -17.68 -16.15
C GLU A 94 -16.38 -19.08 -16.65
N GLN A 95 -15.43 -19.75 -16.00
CA GLN A 95 -15.05 -21.12 -16.36
C GLN A 95 -16.18 -22.13 -16.10
N ALA A 96 -16.92 -22.00 -15.00
CA ALA A 96 -18.07 -22.86 -14.72
C ALA A 96 -19.21 -22.66 -15.73
N SER A 97 -19.41 -21.44 -16.21
CA SER A 97 -20.43 -21.14 -17.24
C SER A 97 -20.01 -21.59 -18.64
N ALA A 98 -18.71 -21.62 -18.95
CA ALA A 98 -18.18 -22.09 -20.23
C ALA A 98 -18.14 -23.63 -20.38
N VAL A 99 -18.18 -24.38 -19.27
CA VAL A 99 -18.15 -25.85 -19.26
C VAL A 99 -19.56 -26.46 -19.14
N GLY A 100 -20.57 -25.67 -18.75
CA GLY A 100 -21.95 -26.10 -18.54
C GLY A 100 -22.96 -25.69 -19.64
N GLY A 101 -22.51 -25.07 -20.74
CA GLY A 101 -23.33 -24.74 -21.92
C GLY A 101 -22.91 -25.57 -23.12
#